data_AF-A0A1Q6F6C9-F1
#
_entry.id   AF-A0A1Q6F6C9-F1
#
_cell.length_a   1.000
_cell.length_b   1.000
_cell.length_c   1.000
_cell.angle_alpha   90.00
_cell.angle_beta   90.00
_cell.angle_gamma   90.00
#
_symmetry.space_group_name_H-M   'P 1'
#
loop_
_entity.id
_entity.type
_entity.pdbx_description
1 polymer ?
#
loop_
_entity_poly.entity_id
_entity_poly.type
_entity_poly.pdbx_seq_one_letter_code
_entity_poly.pdbx_strand_id
1 'polypeptide(L)'
;MADFKEYTMSGGTVGPVDEAQLDALVGRYEWFTPARILRVLQTGRSDRRVSIAAVSRLLPLGRFTVDREALCALSPADLIDRFLKEGGHRIVAEEGEVVEEVRTEAELSGDDDLVTEDLAEIYLAQGLCDEAIAIYRKLSLLNPEKSVYFASLIDKIANK
;
A
#
# COMPACT_ATOMS: atom_id res chain seq x y z
N MET A 1 40.42 -6.47 -16.22
CA MET A 1 39.46 -5.92 -17.20
C MET A 1 38.44 -6.98 -17.52
N ALA A 2 37.20 -6.56 -17.77
CA ALA A 2 36.15 -7.45 -18.25
C ALA A 2 36.32 -7.74 -19.74
N ASP A 3 35.91 -8.92 -20.18
CA ASP A 3 35.70 -9.17 -21.61
C ASP A 3 34.48 -8.38 -22.11
N PHE A 4 34.48 -7.92 -23.36
CA PHE A 4 33.34 -7.21 -23.94
C PHE A 4 32.03 -7.99 -23.81
N LYS A 5 32.06 -9.32 -24.02
CA LYS A 5 30.86 -10.16 -23.92
C LYS A 5 30.34 -10.19 -22.48
N GLU A 6 31.22 -10.39 -21.51
CA GLU A 6 30.87 -10.39 -20.09
C GLU A 6 30.27 -9.05 -19.66
N TYR A 7 30.87 -7.94 -20.09
CA TYR A 7 30.37 -6.60 -19.82
C TYR A 7 28.94 -6.39 -20.38
N THR A 8 28.67 -6.86 -21.60
CA THR A 8 27.32 -6.74 -22.19
C THR A 8 26.30 -7.62 -21.47
N MET A 9 26.66 -8.84 -21.09
CA MET A 9 25.77 -9.77 -20.39
C MET A 9 25.44 -9.32 -18.96
N SER A 10 26.38 -8.62 -18.32
CA SER A 10 26.18 -8.08 -16.98
C SER A 10 25.42 -6.74 -16.96
N GLY A 11 25.08 -6.19 -18.12
CA GLY A 11 24.47 -4.86 -18.22
C GLY A 11 25.42 -3.73 -17.80
N GLY A 12 26.73 -3.91 -17.96
CA GLY A 12 27.74 -2.91 -17.62
C GLY A 12 28.00 -2.74 -16.12
N THR A 13 27.57 -3.71 -15.31
CA THR A 13 27.86 -3.80 -13.85
C THR A 13 29.26 -4.31 -13.55
N VAL A 14 29.90 -4.99 -14.51
CA VAL A 14 31.28 -5.45 -14.39
C VAL A 14 32.20 -4.28 -14.76
N GLY A 15 33.43 -4.27 -14.20
CA GLY A 15 34.43 -3.22 -14.41
C GLY A 15 34.79 -2.94 -15.88
N PRO A 16 35.67 -1.96 -16.14
CA PRO A 16 35.95 -1.51 -17.50
C PRO A 16 36.47 -2.65 -18.40
N VAL A 17 36.06 -2.57 -19.68
CA VAL A 17 36.48 -3.49 -20.74
C VAL A 17 37.90 -3.14 -21.17
N ASP A 18 38.67 -4.13 -21.62
CA ASP A 18 39.99 -3.89 -22.16
C ASP A 18 39.96 -2.99 -23.43
N GLU A 19 40.74 -1.91 -23.43
CA GLU A 19 40.82 -0.96 -24.55
C GLU A 19 41.38 -1.65 -25.80
N ALA A 20 42.37 -2.54 -25.65
CA ALA A 20 42.94 -3.27 -26.79
C ALA A 20 41.90 -4.19 -27.45
N GLN A 21 41.04 -4.81 -26.65
CA GLN A 21 39.92 -5.57 -27.14
C GLN A 21 38.90 -4.71 -27.89
N LEU A 22 38.56 -3.53 -27.37
CA LEU A 22 37.65 -2.59 -28.05
C LEU A 22 38.24 -2.10 -29.37
N ASP A 23 39.53 -1.77 -29.40
CA ASP A 23 40.24 -1.34 -30.62
C ASP A 23 40.27 -2.45 -31.67
N ALA A 24 40.53 -3.69 -31.26
CA ALA A 24 40.48 -4.85 -32.15
C ALA A 24 39.08 -5.08 -32.75
N LEU A 25 38.01 -4.90 -31.95
CA LEU A 25 36.63 -5.02 -32.42
C LEU A 25 36.26 -3.90 -33.40
N VAL A 26 36.68 -2.67 -33.12
CA VAL A 26 36.43 -1.50 -33.99
C VAL A 26 37.20 -1.62 -35.31
N GLY A 27 38.42 -2.15 -35.27
CA GLY A 27 39.23 -2.41 -36.46
C GLY A 27 38.68 -3.55 -37.32
N ARG A 28 38.21 -4.65 -36.68
CA ARG A 28 37.65 -5.81 -37.38
C ARG A 28 36.26 -5.53 -37.95
N TYR A 29 35.42 -4.78 -37.23
CA TYR A 29 34.03 -4.52 -37.61
C TYR A 29 33.76 -3.03 -37.64
N GLU A 30 33.90 -2.45 -38.83
CA GLU A 30 33.87 -1.00 -39.02
C GLU A 30 32.55 -0.34 -38.55
N TRP A 31 31.43 -1.05 -38.67
CA TRP A 31 30.08 -0.59 -38.31
C TRP A 31 29.60 -1.08 -36.94
N PHE A 32 30.47 -1.68 -36.13
CA PHE A 32 30.10 -2.16 -34.80
C PHE A 32 29.97 -1.00 -33.80
N THR A 33 28.83 -0.31 -33.85
CA THR A 33 28.51 0.87 -33.04
C THR A 33 28.60 0.62 -31.52
N PRO A 34 28.19 -0.55 -30.97
CA PRO A 34 28.29 -0.80 -29.53
C PRO A 34 29.72 -0.68 -28.97
N ALA A 35 30.72 -1.30 -29.60
CA ALA A 35 32.11 -1.18 -29.15
C ALA A 35 32.66 0.24 -29.27
N ARG A 36 32.31 0.96 -30.35
CA ARG A 36 32.70 2.35 -30.53
C ARG A 36 32.11 3.24 -29.42
N ILE A 37 30.81 3.09 -29.12
CA ILE A 37 30.16 3.85 -28.04
C ILE A 37 30.81 3.53 -26.70
N LEU A 38 31.04 2.25 -26.37
CA LEU A 38 31.71 1.90 -25.10
C LEU A 38 33.12 2.47 -25.01
N ARG A 39 33.88 2.46 -26.11
CA ARG A 39 35.21 3.08 -26.18
C ARG A 39 35.15 4.58 -25.94
N VAL A 40 34.20 5.30 -26.56
CA VAL A 40 33.99 6.73 -26.32
C VAL A 40 33.64 6.99 -24.85
N LEU A 41 32.78 6.16 -24.25
CA LEU A 41 32.36 6.29 -22.85
C LEU A 41 33.49 6.01 -21.84
N GLN A 42 34.37 5.03 -22.12
CA GLN A 42 35.46 4.65 -21.22
C GLN A 42 36.69 5.57 -21.34
N THR A 43 37.04 5.96 -22.57
CA THR A 43 38.28 6.71 -22.85
C THR A 43 38.05 8.21 -23.00
N GLY A 44 36.80 8.66 -23.19
CA GLY A 44 36.46 10.05 -23.49
C GLY A 44 36.88 10.52 -24.89
N ARG A 45 37.52 9.65 -25.70
CA ARG A 45 37.95 10.00 -27.06
C ARG A 45 36.74 10.06 -27.99
N SER A 46 36.64 11.13 -28.77
CA SER A 46 35.58 11.26 -29.77
C SER A 46 35.77 10.29 -30.94
N ASP A 47 34.68 9.70 -31.42
CA ASP A 47 34.66 8.86 -32.62
C ASP A 47 33.72 9.49 -33.65
N ARG A 48 34.25 9.80 -34.84
CA ARG A 48 33.51 10.48 -35.92
C ARG A 48 32.21 9.76 -36.30
N ARG A 49 32.21 8.43 -36.34
CA ARG A 49 31.02 7.65 -36.71
C ARG A 49 29.98 7.68 -35.60
N VAL A 50 30.42 7.62 -34.34
CA VAL A 50 29.54 7.76 -33.18
C VAL A 50 28.93 9.16 -33.14
N SER A 51 29.71 10.20 -33.42
CA SER A 51 29.21 11.59 -33.48
C SER A 51 28.13 11.78 -34.55
N ILE A 52 28.29 11.20 -35.74
CA ILE A 52 27.27 11.25 -36.80
C ILE A 52 26.01 10.49 -36.37
N ALA A 53 26.17 9.30 -35.79
CA ALA A 53 25.04 8.49 -35.32
C ALA A 53 24.27 9.13 -34.14
N ALA A 54 24.97 9.86 -33.26
CA ALA A 54 24.39 10.54 -32.11
C ALA A 54 23.53 11.76 -32.48
N VAL A 55 23.73 12.36 -33.66
CA VAL A 55 22.87 13.45 -34.14
C VAL A 55 21.55 12.90 -34.69
N SER A 56 21.56 11.72 -35.32
CA SER A 56 20.39 11.15 -36.00
C SER A 56 19.51 10.27 -35.11
N ARG A 57 20.07 9.71 -34.04
CA ARG A 57 19.31 8.99 -33.01
C ARG A 57 19.43 9.81 -31.74
N LEU A 58 18.31 10.06 -31.07
CA LEU A 58 18.24 10.55 -29.69
C LEU A 58 18.93 9.56 -28.73
N LEU A 59 20.23 9.32 -28.94
CA LEU A 59 21.13 8.57 -28.08
C LEU A 59 21.96 9.63 -27.39
N PRO A 60 21.54 10.11 -26.22
CA PRO A 60 22.42 10.92 -25.43
C PRO A 60 23.59 10.00 -25.09
N LEU A 61 24.81 10.42 -25.43
CA LEU A 61 26.05 9.71 -25.10
C LEU A 61 26.33 9.71 -23.58
N GLY A 62 25.31 9.96 -22.76
CA GLY A 62 25.36 9.87 -21.31
C GLY A 62 25.03 8.44 -20.87
N ARG A 63 25.64 8.02 -19.76
CA ARG A 63 25.17 6.86 -19.00
C ARG A 63 23.76 7.17 -18.51
N PHE A 64 22.74 6.58 -19.13
CA PHE A 64 21.43 6.45 -18.52
C PHE A 64 21.52 5.36 -17.47
N THR A 65 21.32 5.72 -16.22
CA THR A 65 20.99 4.75 -15.19
C THR A 65 19.56 4.31 -15.46
N VAL A 66 19.40 3.15 -16.09
CA VAL A 66 18.10 2.53 -16.24
C VAL A 66 17.77 1.87 -14.89
N ASP A 67 16.73 2.36 -14.23
CA ASP A 67 16.18 1.69 -13.06
C ASP A 67 15.45 0.42 -13.52
N ARG A 68 16.10 -0.72 -13.29
CA ARG A 68 15.55 -2.03 -13.64
C ARG A 68 14.32 -2.37 -12.79
N GLU A 69 14.32 -1.97 -11.52
CA GLU A 69 13.21 -2.22 -10.61
C GLU A 69 11.97 -1.44 -11.08
N ALA A 70 12.13 -0.17 -11.43
CA ALA A 70 11.05 0.63 -11.99
C ALA A 70 10.50 0.08 -13.31
N LEU A 71 11.35 -0.46 -14.19
CA LEU A 71 10.91 -1.08 -15.45
C LEU A 71 10.16 -2.40 -15.27
N CYS A 72 10.50 -3.16 -14.23
CA CYS A 72 9.90 -4.46 -13.95
C CYS A 72 8.79 -4.40 -12.89
N ALA A 73 8.61 -3.25 -12.23
CA ALA A 73 7.56 -3.03 -11.25
C ALA A 73 6.21 -3.18 -11.93
N LEU A 74 5.37 -4.05 -11.37
CA LEU A 74 4.01 -4.22 -11.83
C LEU A 74 3.17 -3.09 -11.25
N SER A 75 2.48 -2.35 -12.12
CA SER A 75 1.50 -1.40 -11.65
C SER A 75 0.27 -2.14 -11.10
N PRO A 76 -0.54 -1.48 -10.25
CA PRO A 76 -1.85 -2.02 -9.86
C PRO A 76 -2.73 -2.37 -11.07
N ALA A 77 -2.63 -1.62 -12.17
CA ALA A 77 -3.37 -1.93 -13.40
C ALA A 77 -2.88 -3.25 -14.04
N ASP A 78 -1.56 -3.50 -14.07
CA ASP A 78 -1.01 -4.75 -14.60
C ASP A 78 -1.42 -5.97 -13.77
N LEU A 79 -1.56 -5.78 -12.45
CA LEU A 79 -2.06 -6.82 -11.56
C LEU A 79 -3.54 -7.13 -11.83
N ILE A 80 -4.36 -6.10 -12.02
CA ILE A 80 -5.78 -6.26 -12.38
C ILE A 80 -5.91 -6.97 -13.73
N ASP A 81 -5.15 -6.55 -14.75
CA ASP A 81 -5.21 -7.18 -16.07
C ASP A 81 -4.76 -8.64 -16.06
N ARG A 82 -3.75 -8.97 -15.26
CA ARG A 82 -3.32 -10.35 -15.04
C ARG A 82 -4.42 -11.18 -14.37
N PHE A 83 -4.98 -10.65 -13.29
CA PHE A 83 -6.08 -11.29 -12.57
C PHE A 83 -7.24 -11.58 -13.51
N LEU A 84 -7.72 -10.57 -14.27
CA LEU A 84 -8.84 -10.77 -15.21
C LEU A 84 -8.54 -11.82 -16.30
N LYS A 85 -7.29 -11.96 -16.75
CA LYS A 85 -6.88 -12.96 -17.74
C LYS A 85 -6.82 -14.38 -17.20
N GLU A 86 -6.40 -14.57 -15.94
CA GLU A 86 -6.24 -15.89 -15.33
C GLU A 86 -7.57 -16.65 -15.20
N GLY A 87 -8.69 -15.93 -15.09
CA GLY A 87 -10.02 -16.53 -14.98
C GLY A 87 -10.20 -17.40 -13.73
N GLY A 88 -11.34 -18.08 -13.58
CA GLY A 88 -11.55 -19.03 -12.47
C GLY A 88 -11.85 -18.42 -11.10
N HIS A 89 -12.11 -17.12 -11.01
CA HIS A 89 -12.34 -16.39 -9.75
C HIS A 89 -13.70 -16.66 -9.08
N ARG A 90 -14.41 -17.70 -9.51
CA ARG A 90 -15.69 -18.07 -8.91
C ARG A 90 -15.39 -18.68 -7.54
N ILE A 91 -15.75 -17.98 -6.48
CA ILE A 91 -15.76 -18.53 -5.13
C ILE A 91 -16.85 -19.61 -5.10
N VAL A 92 -16.45 -20.87 -5.00
CA VAL A 92 -17.33 -22.03 -4.85
C VAL A 92 -17.02 -22.61 -3.49
N ALA A 93 -18.05 -22.74 -2.64
CA ALA A 93 -17.92 -23.41 -1.36
C ALA A 93 -17.48 -24.87 -1.58
N GLU A 94 -16.54 -25.35 -0.79
CA GLU A 94 -16.12 -26.74 -0.85
C GLU A 94 -17.24 -27.65 -0.32
N GLU A 95 -17.38 -28.87 -0.86
CA GLU A 95 -18.39 -29.82 -0.38
C GLU A 95 -18.13 -30.18 1.09
N GLY A 96 -19.00 -29.72 1.99
CA GLY A 96 -18.91 -29.92 3.43
C GLY A 96 -18.52 -28.69 4.24
N GLU A 97 -18.29 -27.54 3.59
CA GLU A 97 -18.10 -26.27 4.29
C GLU A 97 -19.40 -25.87 4.99
N VAL A 98 -19.33 -25.72 6.32
CA VAL A 98 -20.48 -25.35 7.13
C VAL A 98 -20.86 -23.93 6.74
N VAL A 99 -22.02 -23.77 6.12
CA VAL A 99 -22.59 -22.44 5.87
C VAL A 99 -22.97 -21.89 7.22
N GLU A 100 -22.04 -21.17 7.86
CA GLU A 100 -22.36 -20.36 9.02
C GLU A 100 -23.40 -19.35 8.53
N GLU A 101 -24.59 -19.40 9.12
CA GLU A 101 -25.71 -18.55 8.72
C GLU A 101 -25.23 -17.09 8.79
N VAL A 102 -25.14 -16.43 7.63
CA VAL A 102 -24.73 -15.02 7.57
C VAL A 102 -25.84 -14.23 8.27
N ARG A 103 -25.62 -13.92 9.54
CA ARG A 103 -26.47 -13.05 10.34
C ARG A 103 -26.37 -11.65 9.73
N THR A 104 -27.31 -11.31 8.84
CA THR A 104 -27.45 -9.98 8.24
C THR A 104 -27.99 -8.94 9.21
N GLU A 105 -28.42 -9.38 10.39
CA GLU A 105 -28.83 -8.54 11.50
C GLU A 105 -27.68 -8.47 12.50
N ALA A 106 -27.28 -7.24 12.86
CA ALA A 106 -26.43 -7.07 14.01
C ALA A 106 -27.17 -7.65 15.22
N GLU A 107 -26.62 -8.70 15.84
CA GLU A 107 -26.97 -9.03 17.22
C GLU A 107 -26.54 -7.82 18.07
N LEU A 108 -27.44 -6.87 18.24
CA LEU A 108 -27.39 -5.90 19.32
C LEU A 108 -27.70 -6.66 20.61
N SER A 109 -26.79 -7.54 21.01
CA SER A 109 -26.84 -8.17 22.32
C SER A 109 -26.48 -7.11 23.36
N GLY A 110 -27.51 -6.53 23.95
CA GLY A 110 -27.40 -5.71 25.15
C GLY A 110 -27.84 -4.28 24.92
N ASP A 111 -28.96 -3.95 25.56
CA ASP A 111 -29.35 -2.59 25.94
C ASP A 111 -28.18 -1.87 26.64
N ASP A 112 -27.24 -1.32 25.88
CA ASP A 112 -26.44 -0.20 26.36
C ASP A 112 -27.32 1.06 26.19
N ASP A 113 -28.46 1.06 26.89
CA ASP A 113 -29.21 2.28 27.15
C ASP A 113 -28.19 3.28 27.66
N LEU A 114 -27.95 4.37 26.94
CA LEU A 114 -27.03 5.42 27.38
C LEU A 114 -27.50 5.95 28.74
N VAL A 115 -26.95 5.43 29.84
CA VAL A 115 -27.36 5.79 31.21
C VAL A 115 -26.44 6.91 31.70
N THR A 116 -26.90 8.16 31.61
CA THR A 116 -26.20 9.34 32.15
C THR A 116 -27.08 10.14 33.10
N GLU A 117 -26.46 10.89 34.01
CA GLU A 117 -27.17 11.79 34.94
C GLU A 117 -27.95 12.87 34.18
N ASP A 118 -27.33 13.50 33.19
CA ASP A 118 -27.95 14.51 32.32
C ASP A 118 -29.23 13.96 31.64
N LEU A 119 -29.22 12.68 31.23
CA LEU A 119 -30.39 12.06 30.63
C LEU A 119 -31.55 11.94 31.65
N ALA A 120 -31.25 11.55 32.89
CA ALA A 120 -32.26 11.51 33.94
C ALA A 120 -32.84 12.91 34.24
N GLU A 121 -32.00 13.96 34.21
CA GLU A 121 -32.47 15.35 34.38
C GLU A 121 -33.39 15.80 33.24
N ILE A 122 -33.09 15.41 31.99
CA ILE A 122 -33.97 15.68 30.85
C ILE A 122 -35.33 15.01 31.04
N TYR A 123 -35.36 13.75 31.48
CA TYR A 123 -36.62 13.05 31.75
C TYR A 123 -37.43 13.71 32.88
N LEU A 124 -36.77 14.18 33.95
CA LEU A 124 -37.44 14.96 35.00
C LEU A 124 -38.03 16.27 34.47
N ALA A 125 -37.31 16.97 33.60
CA ALA A 125 -37.79 18.21 32.99
C ALA A 125 -39.02 17.96 32.09
N GLN A 126 -39.11 16.77 31.48
CA GLN A 126 -40.26 16.32 30.69
C GLN A 126 -41.44 15.82 31.54
N GLY A 127 -41.28 15.68 32.87
CA GLY A 127 -42.30 15.14 33.77
C GLY A 127 -42.34 13.60 33.82
N LEU A 128 -41.36 12.95 33.21
CA LEU A 128 -41.21 11.49 33.12
C LEU A 128 -40.42 10.98 34.35
N CYS A 129 -41.10 11.02 35.51
CA CYS A 129 -40.48 10.70 36.80
C CYS A 129 -40.05 9.22 36.92
N ASP A 130 -40.83 8.30 36.36
CA ASP A 130 -40.56 6.87 36.46
C ASP A 130 -39.32 6.48 35.65
N GLU A 131 -39.17 7.02 34.43
CA GLU A 131 -37.97 6.84 33.61
C GLU A 131 -36.73 7.43 34.28
N ALA A 132 -36.84 8.61 34.88
CA ALA A 132 -35.73 9.23 35.60
C ALA A 132 -35.28 8.39 36.81
N ILE A 133 -36.22 7.85 37.59
CA ILE A 133 -35.93 6.97 38.73
C ILE A 133 -35.25 5.68 38.24
N ALA A 134 -35.69 5.10 37.13
CA ALA A 134 -35.07 3.91 36.55
C ALA A 134 -33.60 4.16 36.18
N ILE A 135 -33.30 5.31 35.57
CA ILE A 135 -31.92 5.71 35.20
C ILE A 135 -31.07 5.94 36.45
N TYR A 136 -31.57 6.66 37.47
CA TYR A 136 -30.82 6.85 38.72
C TYR A 136 -30.56 5.54 39.48
N ARG A 137 -31.48 4.57 39.43
CA ARG A 137 -31.25 3.23 39.98
C ARG A 137 -30.13 2.50 39.23
N LYS A 138 -30.13 2.55 37.89
CA LYS A 138 -29.03 2.00 37.07
C LYS A 138 -27.70 2.68 37.40
N LEU A 139 -27.66 4.02 37.52
CA LEU A 139 -26.45 4.77 37.87
C LEU A 139 -25.92 4.43 39.27
N SER A 140 -26.79 4.18 40.24
CA SER A 140 -26.42 3.76 41.59
C SER A 140 -25.72 2.40 41.61
N LEU A 141 -26.19 1.46 40.77
CA LEU A 141 -25.56 0.15 40.60
C LEU A 141 -24.20 0.23 39.89
N LEU A 142 -24.08 1.11 38.89
CA LEU A 142 -22.83 1.31 38.14
C LEU A 142 -21.78 2.10 38.95
N ASN A 143 -22.22 3.01 39.83
CA ASN A 143 -21.37 3.92 40.59
C ASN A 143 -21.63 3.84 42.11
N PRO A 144 -21.16 2.78 42.80
CA PRO A 144 -21.48 2.54 44.20
C PRO A 144 -21.00 3.65 45.14
N GLU A 145 -19.91 4.36 44.81
CA GLU A 145 -19.39 5.50 45.58
C GLU A 145 -20.37 6.67 45.63
N LYS A 146 -21.20 6.83 44.59
CA LYS A 146 -22.24 7.87 44.49
C LYS A 146 -23.64 7.35 44.80
N SER A 147 -23.78 6.10 45.26
CA SER A 147 -25.09 5.47 45.51
C SER A 147 -25.98 6.26 46.46
N VAL A 148 -25.43 6.81 47.54
CA VAL A 148 -26.15 7.65 48.52
C VAL A 148 -26.70 8.93 47.88
N TYR A 149 -25.92 9.53 46.96
CA TYR A 149 -26.34 10.71 46.21
C TYR A 149 -27.56 10.40 45.32
N PHE A 150 -27.49 9.33 44.53
CA PHE A 150 -28.61 8.91 43.67
C PHE A 150 -29.83 8.48 44.47
N ALA A 151 -29.66 7.80 45.60
CA ALA A 151 -30.77 7.47 46.50
C ALA A 151 -31.48 8.73 47.01
N SER A 152 -30.73 9.76 47.40
CA SER A 152 -31.32 11.04 47.83
C SER A 152 -32.09 11.77 46.72
N LEU A 153 -31.68 11.61 45.46
CA LEU A 153 -32.41 12.15 44.30
C LEU A 153 -33.69 11.38 44.05
N ILE A 154 -33.64 10.05 44.09
CA ILE A 154 -34.82 9.17 43.95
C ILE A 154 -35.85 9.51 45.04
N ASP A 155 -35.43 9.66 46.29
CA ASP A 155 -36.33 10.01 47.41
C ASP A 155 -37.00 11.38 47.20
N LYS A 156 -36.27 12.36 46.65
CA LYS A 156 -36.83 13.69 46.33
C LYS A 156 -37.87 13.63 45.22
N ILE A 157 -37.67 12.77 44.23
CA ILE A 157 -38.59 12.62 43.09
C ILE A 157 -39.82 11.82 43.52
N ALA A 158 -39.65 10.77 44.32
CA ALA A 158 -40.72 9.89 44.77
C ALA A 158 -41.65 10.53 45.82
N ASN A 159 -41.13 11.48 46.61
CA ASN A 159 -41.92 12.21 47.63
C ASN A 159 -42.40 13.59 47.15
N LYS A 160 -42.33 13.86 45.84
CA LYS A 160 -42.80 15.10 45.22
C LYS A 160 -44.28 15.00 44.86
#